data_AF-A0A6I3MIY0-F1
#
_entry.id   AF-A0A6I3MIY0-F1
#
_cell.length_a   1.000
_cell.length_b   1.000
_cell.length_c   1.000
_cell.angle_alpha   90.00
_cell.angle_beta   90.00
_cell.angle_gamma   90.00
#
_symmetry.space_group_name_H-M   'P 1'
#
loop_
_entity.id
_entity.type
_entity.pdbx_description
1 polymer ?
#
loop_
_entity_poly.entity_id
_entity_poly.type
_entity_poly.pdbx_seq_one_letter_code
_entity_poly.pdbx_strand_id
1 'polypeptide(L)'
;MRIIILKLFFVLIALTCISLKANAQASPMGKRYIAEVGATCKDGIGMLYTYRILDFKKDSVVISYKVLAEVIPERKEMYEHMYDNLEKTYKWKVKKGILIIDNCNEFNKMTIQKSTLINKNIEMKPLVFKQEN
;
A
#
# COMPACT_ATOMS: atom_id res chain seq x y z
N MET A 1 36.22 -2.23 -48.04
CA MET A 1 34.77 -2.04 -47.77
C MET A 1 34.21 -3.04 -46.74
N ARG A 2 34.97 -3.42 -45.69
CA ARG A 2 34.50 -4.33 -44.61
C ARG A 2 34.46 -3.67 -43.23
N ILE A 3 35.25 -2.62 -43.02
CA ILE A 3 35.41 -1.93 -41.72
C ILE A 3 34.25 -0.95 -41.43
N ILE A 4 33.61 -0.40 -42.47
CA ILE A 4 32.52 0.57 -42.32
C ILE A 4 31.24 -0.10 -41.82
N ILE A 5 30.97 -1.34 -42.25
CA ILE A 5 29.80 -2.12 -41.85
C ILE A 5 29.87 -2.49 -40.36
N LEU A 6 31.08 -2.76 -39.84
CA LEU A 6 31.29 -3.12 -38.43
C LEU A 6 31.03 -1.94 -37.47
N LYS A 7 31.32 -0.70 -37.90
CA LYS A 7 31.03 0.51 -37.11
C LYS A 7 29.53 0.85 -37.08
N LEU A 8 28.78 0.57 -38.14
CA LEU A 8 27.32 0.79 -38.16
C LEU A 8 26.58 -0.13 -37.17
N PHE A 9 27.06 -1.36 -36.96
CA PHE A 9 26.42 -2.31 -36.05
C PHE A 9 26.54 -1.89 -34.57
N PHE A 10 27.65 -1.28 -34.16
CA PHE A 10 27.84 -0.82 -32.79
C PHE A 10 26.97 0.39 -32.42
N VAL A 11 26.67 1.27 -33.40
CA VAL A 11 25.78 2.43 -33.18
C VAL A 11 24.33 1.99 -32.97
N LEU A 12 23.89 0.90 -33.62
CA LEU A 12 22.53 0.38 -33.45
C LEU A 12 22.30 -0.22 -32.05
N ILE A 13 23.30 -0.88 -31.48
CA ILE A 13 23.23 -1.51 -30.14
C ILE A 13 23.25 -0.43 -29.03
N ALA A 14 24.01 0.65 -29.22
CA ALA A 14 24.06 1.76 -28.27
C ALA A 14 22.72 2.53 -28.19
N LEU A 15 21.96 2.60 -29.30
CA LEU A 15 20.68 3.32 -29.34
C LEU A 15 19.52 2.53 -28.69
N THR A 16 19.61 1.20 -28.61
CA THR A 16 18.59 0.38 -27.94
C THR A 16 18.69 0.38 -26.42
N CYS A 17 19.81 0.81 -25.83
CA CYS A 17 19.99 0.80 -24.37
C CYS A 17 19.34 2.01 -23.65
N ILE A 18 18.88 3.04 -24.37
CA ILE A 18 18.44 4.31 -23.75
C ILE A 18 16.93 4.34 -23.45
N SER A 19 16.14 3.35 -23.88
CA SER A 19 14.68 3.35 -23.70
C SER A 19 14.17 2.58 -22.47
N LEU A 20 15.04 2.00 -21.65
CA LEU A 20 14.67 1.49 -20.32
C LEU A 20 14.68 2.61 -19.28
N LYS A 21 13.87 3.66 -19.50
CA LYS A 21 13.24 4.30 -18.35
C LYS A 21 12.23 3.28 -17.83
N ALA A 22 12.73 2.32 -17.07
CA ALA A 22 11.91 1.55 -16.17
C ALA A 22 11.17 2.59 -15.34
N ASN A 23 9.89 2.80 -15.63
CA ASN A 23 8.96 3.28 -14.65
C ASN A 23 8.98 2.22 -13.54
N ALA A 24 9.98 2.29 -12.67
CA ALA A 24 10.11 1.48 -11.48
C ALA A 24 8.97 1.94 -10.58
N GLN A 25 7.78 1.45 -10.89
CA GLN A 25 6.60 1.65 -10.09
C GLN A 25 6.94 1.02 -8.73
N ALA A 26 6.87 1.82 -7.66
CA ALA A 26 7.19 1.35 -6.33
C ALA A 26 6.39 0.08 -6.04
N SER A 27 7.09 -1.05 -5.95
CA SER A 27 6.47 -2.33 -5.63
C SER A 27 6.07 -2.31 -4.15
N PRO A 28 4.86 -2.76 -3.81
CA PRO A 28 4.45 -2.95 -2.42
C PRO A 28 5.06 -4.21 -1.80
N MET A 29 5.67 -5.10 -2.59
CA MET A 29 6.25 -6.36 -2.10
C MET A 29 7.26 -6.14 -0.95
N GLY A 30 7.08 -6.89 0.14
CA GLY A 30 7.96 -6.86 1.32
C GLY A 30 7.78 -5.61 2.18
N LYS A 31 6.69 -4.86 2.00
CA LYS A 31 6.43 -3.62 2.72
C LYS A 31 5.14 -3.69 3.49
N ARG A 32 5.12 -2.90 4.55
CA ARG A 32 3.96 -2.70 5.41
C ARG A 32 3.40 -1.30 5.20
N TYR A 33 2.08 -1.22 5.12
CA TYR A 33 1.35 0.02 4.90
C TYR A 33 0.25 0.17 5.95
N ILE A 34 0.14 1.36 6.55
CA ILE A 34 -0.79 1.63 7.65
C ILE A 34 -1.63 2.84 7.32
N ALA A 35 -2.94 2.72 7.52
CA ALA A 35 -3.88 3.83 7.53
C ALA A 35 -4.51 3.97 8.92
N GLU A 36 -4.53 5.18 9.45
CA GLU A 36 -5.14 5.52 10.74
C GLU A 36 -6.47 6.25 10.51
N VAL A 37 -7.49 5.86 11.26
CA VAL A 37 -8.79 6.53 11.31
C VAL A 37 -9.12 6.82 12.77
N GLY A 38 -9.18 8.10 13.13
CA GLY A 38 -9.58 8.56 14.46
C GLY A 38 -11.08 8.89 14.51
N ALA A 39 -11.73 8.55 15.62
CA ALA A 39 -13.10 8.92 15.94
C ALA A 39 -13.22 9.28 17.42
N THR A 40 -14.00 10.31 17.75
CA THR A 40 -14.29 10.66 19.16
C THR A 40 -15.29 9.66 19.74
N CYS A 41 -15.06 9.22 20.97
CA CYS A 41 -15.99 8.38 21.73
C CYS A 41 -17.33 9.11 21.94
N LYS A 42 -18.41 8.34 22.11
CA LYS A 42 -19.78 8.89 22.29
C LYS A 42 -19.92 9.79 23.52
N ASP A 43 -19.11 9.57 24.54
CA ASP A 43 -19.07 10.37 25.77
C ASP A 43 -18.26 11.66 25.62
N GLY A 44 -17.51 11.83 24.52
CA GLY A 44 -16.68 13.00 24.24
C GLY A 44 -15.35 13.04 25.02
N ILE A 45 -15.06 12.03 25.85
CA ILE A 45 -13.92 12.04 26.78
C ILE A 45 -12.72 11.27 26.21
N GLY A 46 -12.97 10.36 25.26
CA GLY A 46 -11.94 9.55 24.61
C GLY A 46 -11.87 9.70 23.09
N MET A 47 -10.75 9.27 22.54
CA MET A 47 -10.52 9.08 21.11
C MET A 47 -10.26 7.60 20.83
N LEU A 48 -10.88 7.07 19.78
CA LEU A 48 -10.60 5.74 19.24
C LEU A 48 -9.83 5.88 17.93
N TYR A 49 -8.69 5.22 17.86
CA TYR A 49 -7.86 5.11 16.66
C TYR A 49 -7.97 3.70 16.12
N THR A 50 -8.47 3.57 14.90
CA THR A 50 -8.47 2.32 14.15
C THR A 50 -7.34 2.35 13.14
N TYR A 51 -6.42 1.40 13.26
CA TYR A 51 -5.33 1.16 12.32
C TYR A 51 -5.72 0.02 11.39
N ARG A 52 -5.64 0.26 10.08
CA ARG A 52 -5.77 -0.74 9.03
C ARG A 52 -4.39 -1.01 8.47
N ILE A 53 -3.96 -2.26 8.54
CA ILE A 53 -2.59 -2.66 8.26
C ILE A 53 -2.60 -3.60 7.07
N LEU A 54 -1.74 -3.32 6.09
CA LEU A 54 -1.50 -4.16 4.92
C LEU A 54 -0.04 -4.59 4.91
N ASP A 55 0.21 -5.88 5.09
CA ASP A 55 1.56 -6.46 5.08
C ASP A 55 1.74 -7.33 3.82
N PHE A 56 2.53 -6.83 2.88
CA PHE A 56 2.70 -7.45 1.57
C PHE A 56 3.84 -8.44 1.54
N LYS A 57 3.51 -9.68 1.22
CA LYS A 57 4.43 -10.75 0.84
C LYS A 57 4.49 -10.87 -0.69
N LYS A 58 5.30 -11.81 -1.19
CA LYS A 58 5.55 -11.99 -2.64
C LYS A 58 4.28 -12.20 -3.46
N ASP A 59 3.34 -12.97 -2.95
CA ASP A 59 2.13 -13.42 -3.66
C ASP A 59 0.84 -13.17 -2.86
N SER A 60 0.98 -12.63 -1.66
CA SER A 60 -0.08 -12.48 -0.69
C SER A 60 0.05 -11.17 0.07
N VAL A 61 -1.08 -10.67 0.56
CA VAL A 61 -1.15 -9.53 1.47
C VAL A 61 -1.96 -9.95 2.67
N VAL A 62 -1.41 -9.71 3.84
CA VAL A 62 -2.07 -9.90 5.11
C VAL A 62 -2.73 -8.58 5.50
N ILE A 63 -4.02 -8.63 5.79
CA ILE A 63 -4.81 -7.48 6.22
C ILE A 63 -5.21 -7.71 7.66
N SER A 64 -4.85 -6.77 8.53
CA SER A 64 -5.19 -6.79 9.94
C SER A 64 -5.64 -5.42 10.42
N TYR A 65 -6.27 -5.42 11.59
CA TYR A 65 -6.82 -4.24 12.23
C TYR A 65 -6.28 -4.16 13.65
N LYS A 66 -6.08 -2.94 14.13
CA LYS A 66 -5.72 -2.67 15.52
C LYS A 66 -6.50 -1.46 16.00
N VAL A 67 -7.11 -1.54 17.17
CA VAL A 67 -7.81 -0.42 17.80
C VAL A 67 -7.07 0.03 19.05
N LEU A 68 -6.89 1.35 19.17
CA LEU A 68 -6.33 2.00 20.36
C LEU A 68 -7.34 3.01 20.89
N ALA A 69 -7.55 3.02 22.20
CA ALA A 69 -8.35 4.03 22.89
C ALA A 69 -7.42 4.97 23.66
N GLU A 70 -7.64 6.28 23.51
CA GLU A 70 -6.91 7.31 24.23
C GLU A 70 -7.91 8.13 25.04
N VAL A 71 -7.79 8.12 26.37
CA VAL A 71 -8.70 8.82 27.29
C VAL A 71 -7.86 9.66 28.24
N ILE A 72 -7.94 10.99 28.18
CA ILE A 72 -7.10 11.83 29.03
C ILE A 72 -7.43 11.59 30.52
N PRO A 73 -6.44 11.39 31.42
CA PRO A 73 -4.98 11.52 31.21
C PRO A 73 -4.24 10.22 30.83
N GLU A 74 -4.95 9.09 30.73
CA GLU A 74 -4.37 7.77 30.52
C GLU A 74 -4.46 7.29 29.06
N ARG A 75 -3.31 7.09 28.43
CA ARG A 75 -3.26 6.31 27.20
C ARG A 75 -3.34 4.82 27.56
N LYS A 76 -4.52 4.21 27.44
CA LYS A 76 -4.63 2.76 27.61
C LYS A 76 -4.15 2.06 26.35
N GLU A 77 -3.03 1.35 26.47
CA GLU A 77 -2.46 0.56 25.39
C GLU A 77 -3.38 -0.63 25.10
N MET A 78 -3.89 -0.68 23.86
CA MET A 78 -4.78 -1.71 23.32
C MET A 78 -6.13 -1.85 24.04
N TYR A 79 -7.18 -1.37 23.37
CA TYR A 79 -8.54 -1.76 23.71
C TYR A 79 -8.88 -2.97 22.84
N GLU A 80 -8.92 -4.16 23.42
CA GLU A 80 -9.20 -5.40 22.70
C GLU A 80 -10.63 -5.37 22.14
N HIS A 81 -10.78 -4.96 20.89
CA HIS A 81 -12.02 -4.99 20.14
C HIS A 81 -12.09 -6.28 19.31
N MET A 82 -13.30 -6.68 18.92
CA MET A 82 -13.60 -7.86 18.10
C MET A 82 -12.73 -7.98 16.82
N TYR A 83 -12.13 -6.88 16.36
CA TYR A 83 -11.30 -6.81 15.16
C TYR A 83 -9.80 -6.99 15.40
N ASP A 84 -9.32 -6.93 16.64
CA ASP A 84 -7.87 -6.93 16.95
C ASP A 84 -7.18 -8.27 16.64
N ASN A 85 -7.96 -9.31 16.37
CA ASN A 85 -7.49 -10.64 15.96
C ASN A 85 -7.99 -11.04 14.55
N LEU A 86 -8.64 -10.13 13.81
CA LEU A 86 -9.12 -10.40 12.46
C LEU A 86 -7.99 -10.17 11.46
N GLU A 87 -7.18 -11.22 11.25
CA GLU A 87 -6.22 -11.29 10.17
C GLU A 87 -6.81 -12.06 8.99
N LYS A 88 -6.73 -11.49 7.79
CA LYS A 88 -7.13 -12.16 6.54
C LYS A 88 -6.06 -12.02 5.49
N THR A 89 -5.76 -13.13 4.83
CA THR A 89 -4.77 -13.18 3.75
C THR A 89 -5.46 -13.21 2.39
N TYR A 90 -4.98 -12.39 1.46
CA TYR A 90 -5.49 -12.31 0.10
C TYR A 90 -4.35 -12.38 -0.91
N LYS A 91 -4.67 -12.71 -2.16
CA LYS A 91 -3.74 -12.53 -3.29
C LYS A 91 -3.78 -11.08 -3.77
N TRP A 92 -2.67 -10.61 -4.32
CA TRP A 92 -2.60 -9.27 -4.89
C TRP A 92 -1.82 -9.25 -6.20
N LYS A 93 -2.06 -8.20 -6.97
CA LYS A 93 -1.31 -7.87 -8.19
C LYS A 93 -1.32 -6.38 -8.44
N VAL A 94 -0.35 -5.90 -9.23
CA VAL A 94 -0.30 -4.52 -9.69
C VAL A 94 -0.47 -4.46 -11.20
N LYS A 95 -1.41 -3.63 -11.67
CA LYS A 95 -1.66 -3.38 -13.08
C LYS A 95 -1.80 -1.89 -13.33
N LYS A 96 -0.91 -1.31 -14.15
CA LYS A 96 -0.96 0.10 -14.58
C LYS A 96 -1.13 1.10 -13.42
N GLY A 97 -0.27 1.09 -12.39
CA GLY A 97 -0.44 2.03 -11.28
C GLY A 97 -1.42 1.59 -10.18
N ILE A 98 -2.23 0.54 -10.43
CA ILE A 98 -3.31 0.11 -9.54
C ILE A 98 -2.94 -1.20 -8.86
N LEU A 99 -2.96 -1.20 -7.53
CA LEU A 99 -2.95 -2.38 -6.70
C LEU A 99 -4.35 -2.99 -6.68
N ILE A 100 -4.44 -4.29 -6.93
CA ILE A 100 -5.67 -5.08 -6.88
C ILE A 100 -5.49 -6.16 -5.84
N ILE A 101 -6.38 -6.22 -4.85
CA ILE A 101 -6.45 -7.28 -3.84
C ILE A 101 -7.65 -8.17 -4.18
N ASP A 102 -7.37 -9.39 -4.60
CA ASP A 102 -8.40 -10.32 -5.09
C ASP A 102 -9.32 -10.74 -3.93
N ASN A 103 -10.64 -10.72 -4.17
CA ASN A 103 -11.70 -11.08 -3.21
C ASN A 103 -11.74 -10.25 -1.90
N CYS A 104 -11.08 -9.09 -1.85
CA CYS A 104 -11.20 -8.16 -0.73
C CYS A 104 -12.10 -6.98 -1.13
N ASN A 105 -13.37 -6.96 -0.70
CA ASN A 105 -14.31 -5.89 -1.08
C ASN A 105 -13.90 -4.53 -0.50
N GLU A 106 -13.36 -4.51 0.71
CA GLU A 106 -12.97 -3.27 1.40
C GLU A 106 -11.78 -2.57 0.73
N PHE A 107 -10.80 -3.35 0.26
CA PHE A 107 -9.54 -2.85 -0.29
C PHE A 107 -9.27 -3.34 -1.72
N ASN A 108 -10.32 -3.61 -2.48
CA ASN A 108 -10.23 -4.29 -3.78
C ASN A 108 -9.27 -3.61 -4.76
N LYS A 109 -9.33 -2.28 -4.84
CA LYS A 109 -8.54 -1.46 -5.77
C LYS A 109 -7.98 -0.25 -5.05
N MET A 110 -6.67 -0.09 -5.14
CA MET A 110 -5.97 1.07 -4.58
C MET A 110 -5.01 1.65 -5.60
N THR A 111 -4.93 2.98 -5.64
CA THR A 111 -3.95 3.66 -6.48
C THR A 111 -2.62 3.74 -5.75
N ILE A 112 -1.54 3.35 -6.41
CA ILE A 112 -0.18 3.51 -5.89
C ILE A 112 0.29 4.91 -6.26
N GLN A 113 0.64 5.71 -5.26
CA GLN A 113 1.24 7.03 -5.44
C GLN A 113 2.47 7.18 -4.55
N LYS A 114 3.67 7.21 -5.17
CA LYS A 114 4.95 7.24 -4.45
C LYS A 114 5.00 6.07 -3.43
N SER A 115 5.16 6.37 -2.14
CA SER A 115 5.18 5.40 -1.04
C SER A 115 3.82 5.32 -0.31
N THR A 116 2.72 5.60 -1.00
CA THR A 116 1.36 5.55 -0.43
C THR A 116 0.41 4.72 -1.29
N LEU A 117 -0.55 4.08 -0.61
CA LEU A 117 -1.68 3.40 -1.25
C LEU A 117 -2.95 4.20 -0.93
N ILE A 118 -3.73 4.52 -1.96
CA ILE A 118 -4.94 5.32 -1.80
C ILE A 118 -6.13 4.47 -2.18
N ASN A 119 -6.97 4.17 -1.18
CA ASN A 119 -8.29 3.60 -1.39
C ASN A 119 -9.29 4.75 -1.55
N LYS A 120 -9.80 4.90 -2.77
CA LYS A 120 -10.87 5.85 -3.08
C LYS A 120 -12.21 5.12 -2.95
N ASN A 121 -12.83 5.21 -1.78
CA ASN A 121 -14.25 4.95 -1.67
C ASN A 121 -15.00 6.21 -2.15
N ILE A 122 -16.05 6.05 -2.96
CA ILE A 122 -16.79 7.17 -3.58
C ILE A 122 -17.59 7.96 -2.53
N GLU A 123 -17.93 7.31 -1.41
CA GLU A 123 -18.82 7.88 -0.38
C GLU A 123 -18.09 8.45 0.84
N MET A 124 -16.79 8.21 0.98
CA MET A 124 -16.01 8.61 2.15
C MET A 124 -14.70 9.30 1.75
N LYS A 125 -14.13 10.07 2.69
CA LYS A 125 -12.77 10.61 2.53
C LYS A 125 -11.82 9.45 2.15
N PRO A 126 -10.93 9.64 1.14
CA PRO A 126 -10.00 8.60 0.74
C PRO A 126 -9.17 8.10 1.92
N LEU A 127 -9.07 6.78 2.05
CA LEU A 127 -8.20 6.16 3.03
C LEU A 127 -6.79 6.09 2.45
N VAL A 128 -5.84 6.71 3.13
CA VAL A 128 -4.44 6.81 2.69
C VAL A 128 -3.58 5.95 3.58
N PHE A 129 -2.99 4.91 3.01
CA PHE A 129 -2.01 4.09 3.69
C PHE A 129 -0.61 4.62 3.42
N LYS A 130 0.15 4.83 4.48
CA LYS A 130 1.56 5.22 4.43
C LYS A 130 2.44 4.00 4.65
N GLN A 131 3.54 3.91 3.92
CA GLN A 131 4.54 2.88 4.16
C GLN A 131 5.14 3.08 5.56
N GLU A 132 5.19 2.01 6.36
CA GLU A 132 5.94 1.96 7.61
C GLU A 132 7.43 1.73 7.27
N ASN A 133 8.32 2.53 7.86
CA ASN A 133 9.77 2.49 7.61
C ASN A 133 10.45 1.36 8.35
#